data_AF-A0A7C1WEG6-F1
#
_entry.id   AF-A0A7C1WEG6-F1
#
_cell.length_a   1.000
_cell.length_b   1.000
_cell.length_c   1.000
_cell.angle_alpha   90.00
_cell.angle_beta   90.00
_cell.angle_gamma   90.00
#
_symmetry.space_group_name_H-M   'P 1'
#
loop_
_entity.id
_entity.type
_entity.pdbx_description
1 polymer ?
#
loop_
_entity_poly.entity_id
_entity_poly.type
_entity_poly.pdbx_seq_one_letter_code
_entity_poly.pdbx_strand_id
1 'polypeptide(L)' 'GIMNLLERFNCTLRQRVSRLVRKTLSFSKKLENHVGAIWYFIHHYNASLSV' A
#
# COMPACT_ATOMS: atom_id res chain seq x y z
N GLY A 1 -15.33 15.21 -3.33
CA GLY A 1 -15.91 14.58 -2.13
C GLY A 1 -14.93 13.59 -1.54
N ILE A 2 -15.00 13.35 -0.23
CA ILE A 2 -14.04 12.49 0.51
C ILE A 2 -13.97 11.06 -0.06
N MET A 3 -15.09 10.55 -0.60
CA MET A 3 -15.17 9.28 -1.33
C MET A 3 -14.09 9.16 -2.44
N ASN A 4 -14.03 10.15 -3.33
CA ASN A 4 -13.13 10.14 -4.48
C ASN A 4 -11.65 10.22 -4.06
N LEU A 5 -11.35 10.84 -2.91
CA LEU A 5 -9.99 10.90 -2.37
C LEU A 5 -9.56 9.50 -1.90
N LEU A 6 -10.43 8.81 -1.18
CA LEU A 6 -10.19 7.46 -0.68
C LEU A 6 -10.01 6.45 -1.82
N GLU A 7 -10.82 6.54 -2.87
CA GLU A 7 -10.70 5.68 -4.06
C GLU A 7 -9.36 5.88 -4.78
N ARG A 8 -8.92 7.14 -4.92
CA ARG A 8 -7.64 7.47 -5.54
C ARG A 8 -6.48 6.94 -4.70
N PHE A 9 -6.54 7.13 -3.38
CA PHE A 9 -5.55 6.58 -2.45
C PHE A 9 -5.47 5.06 -2.54
N ASN A 10 -6.61 4.37 -2.52
CA ASN A 10 -6.68 2.91 -2.65
C ASN A 10 -6.10 2.44 -4.00
N CYS A 11 -6.32 3.19 -5.07
CA CYS A 11 -5.72 2.89 -6.38
C CYS A 11 -4.19 3.03 -6.33
N THR A 12 -3.66 4.11 -5.75
CA THR A 12 -2.22 4.32 -5.58
C THR A 12 -1.57 3.24 -4.71
N LEU A 13 -2.20 2.89 -3.59
CA LEU A 13 -1.73 1.85 -2.68
C LEU A 13 -1.69 0.48 -3.36
N ARG A 14 -2.69 0.15 -4.18
CA ARG A 14 -2.74 -1.08 -4.98
C ARG A 14 -1.62 -1.16 -6.02
N GLN A 15 -1.32 -0.04 -6.68
CA GLN A 15 -0.27 0.03 -7.70
C GLN A 15 1.13 -0.09 -7.07
N ARG A 16 1.34 0.53 -5.90
CA ARG A 16 2.65 0.57 -5.22
C ARG A 16 2.93 -0.65 -4.36
N VAL A 17 1.89 -1.26 -3.79
CA VAL A 17 2.00 -2.45 -2.92
C VAL A 17 1.41 -3.66 -3.62
N SER A 18 2.08 -4.16 -4.66
CA SER A 18 1.61 -5.30 -5.47
C SER A 18 1.42 -6.60 -4.66
N ARG A 19 2.04 -6.69 -3.47
CA ARG A 19 1.85 -7.78 -2.50
C ARG A 19 0.42 -7.89 -1.96
N LEU A 20 -0.38 -6.81 -2.03
CA LEU A 20 -1.79 -6.82 -1.62
C LEU A 20 -2.74 -7.29 -2.72
N VAL A 21 -2.27 -7.37 -3.97
CA VAL A 21 -3.09 -7.72 -5.15
C VAL A 21 -2.91 -9.17 -5.56
N ARG A 22 -1.72 -9.74 -5.35
CA ARG A 22 -1.38 -11.06 -5.88
C ARG A 22 -1.62 -12.16 -4.86
N LYS A 23 -2.43 -13.15 -5.25
CA LYS A 23 -2.71 -14.39 -4.51
C LYS A 23 -1.67 -15.50 -4.81
N THR A 24 -0.39 -15.16 -5.04
CA THR A 24 0.58 -16.12 -5.59
C THR A 24 1.43 -16.82 -4.52
N LEU A 25 1.74 -18.08 -4.80
CA LEU A 25 2.47 -19.03 -3.93
C LEU A 25 3.93 -18.63 -3.64
N SER A 26 4.52 -17.73 -4.44
CA SER A 26 5.95 -17.39 -4.37
C SER A 26 6.30 -16.21 -3.46
N PHE A 27 5.32 -15.52 -2.88
CA PHE A 27 5.57 -14.50 -1.87
C PHE A 27 5.39 -15.07 -0.47
N SER A 28 6.30 -14.73 0.44
CA SER A 28 6.20 -15.08 1.86
C SER A 28 4.87 -14.54 2.41
N LYS A 29 3.94 -15.43 2.74
CA LYS A 29 2.63 -15.13 3.35
C LYS A 29 2.73 -14.66 4.81
N LYS A 30 3.93 -14.35 5.29
CA LYS A 30 4.12 -13.83 6.65
C LYS A 30 3.39 -12.51 6.76
N LEU A 31 2.42 -12.44 7.67
CA LEU A 31 1.59 -11.25 7.89
C LEU A 31 2.46 -10.02 8.18
N GLU A 32 3.56 -10.20 8.91
CA GLU A 32 4.55 -9.17 9.22
C GLU A 32 5.11 -8.48 7.96
N ASN A 33 5.35 -9.24 6.89
CA ASN A 33 5.85 -8.69 5.63
C ASN A 33 4.78 -7.86 4.90
N HIS A 34 3.50 -8.18 5.07
CA HIS A 34 2.41 -7.38 4.53
C HIS A 34 2.21 -6.10 5.34
N VAL A 35 2.23 -6.21 6.68
CA VAL A 35 2.15 -5.05 7.58
C VAL A 35 3.32 -4.10 7.36
N GLY A 36 4.55 -4.63 7.28
CA GLY A 36 5.75 -3.84 7.00
C GLY A 36 5.71 -3.15 5.64
N ALA A 37 5.22 -3.82 4.60
CA ALA A 37 5.07 -3.20 3.27
C ALA A 37 4.05 -2.05 3.27
N ILE A 38 2.94 -2.19 4.00
CA ILE A 38 1.94 -1.13 4.18
C ILE A 38 2.55 0.05 4.96
N TRP A 39 3.23 -0.23 6.08
CA TRP A 39 3.90 0.79 6.89
C TRP A 39 4.92 1.57 6.08
N TYR A 40 5.79 0.87 5.35
CA TYR A 40 6.78 1.49 4.48
C TYR A 40 6.14 2.41 3.43
N PHE A 41 5.04 1.95 2.81
CA PHE A 41 4.28 2.76 1.86
C PHE A 41 3.72 4.03 2.51
N ILE A 42 3.08 3.92 3.68
CA ILE A 42 2.47 5.07 4.38
C ILE A 42 3.55 6.10 4.77
N HIS A 43 4.68 5.65 5.32
CA HIS A 43 5.78 6.55 5.66
C HIS A 43 6.34 7.28 4.44
N HIS A 44 6.61 6.55 3.36
CA HIS A 44 7.09 7.15 2.13
C HIS A 44 6.06 8.11 1.52
N TYR A 45 4.78 7.75 1.53
CA TYR A 45 3.70 8.57 1.02
C TYR A 45 3.56 9.87 1.83
N ASN A 46 3.55 9.79 3.17
CA ASN A 46 3.48 10.96 4.04
C ASN A 46 4.71 11.86 3.90
N ALA A 47 5.91 11.28 3.80
CA ALA A 47 7.13 12.05 3.55
C ALA A 47 7.09 12.78 2.20
N SER A 48 6.49 12.17 1.17
CA SER A 48 6.30 12.80 -0.14
C SER A 48 5.22 13.90 -0.17
N LEU A 49 4.33 13.91 0.82
CA LEU A 49 3.29 14.95 1.00
C LEU A 49 3.73 16.09 1.91
N SER A 50 4.77 15.88 2.73
CA SER A 50 5.34 16.90 3.60
C SER A 50 6.16 17.88 2.75
N VAL A 51 5.50 18.95 2.31
CA VAL A 51 6.14 20.21 1.89
C VAL A 51 6.39 21.08 3.11
#